data_AF-A0A497GGV4-F1
#
_entry.id   AF-A0A497GGV4-F1
#
_cell.length_a   1.000
_cell.length_b   1.000
_cell.length_c   1.000
_cell.angle_alpha   90.00
_cell.angle_beta   90.00
_cell.angle_gamma   90.00
#
_symmetry.space_group_name_H-M   'P 1'
#
loop_
_entity.id
_entity.type
_entity.pdbx_description
1 polymer ?
#
loop_
_entity_poly.entity_id
_entity_poly.type
_entity_poly.pdbx_seq_one_letter_code
_entity_poly.pdbx_strand_id
1 'polypeptide(L)'
;MRGLLPISVGSKKLRIIESHKNILEKQFGIHIIVDKKNSIVYLKADKDTLPYKFLKAKQAIEAISLGFPAKSALKLSDDNIFFEVMDLTEVYRDKRDLKRIKARIIGSEGKVKVLIEEMTGTEIAVGEKEVGIIGDYEQVKTAREAIEMIIRGRSHRSVNNFLRIESRKLKKRRLELWEKTQSIFDERRS
;
A
#
# COMPACT_ATOMS: atom_id res chain seq x y z
N MET A 1 23.51 -8.02 -15.04
CA MET A 1 23.76 -6.74 -14.36
C MET A 1 23.20 -6.82 -12.94
N ARG A 2 24.02 -6.91 -11.89
CA ARG A 2 23.54 -6.74 -10.51
C ARG A 2 23.55 -5.24 -10.21
N GLY A 3 22.54 -4.54 -10.71
CA GLY A 3 22.46 -3.08 -10.67
C GLY A 3 22.07 -2.57 -9.29
N LEU A 4 22.67 -1.45 -8.90
CA LEU A 4 22.10 -0.60 -7.85
C LEU A 4 20.82 0.01 -8.40
N LEU A 5 19.68 -0.23 -7.76
CA LEU A 5 18.43 0.42 -8.15
C LEU A 5 18.27 1.71 -7.34
N PRO A 6 18.36 2.89 -7.96
CA PRO A 6 18.10 4.15 -7.27
C PRO A 6 16.61 4.37 -7.08
N ILE A 7 16.22 4.79 -5.87
CA ILE A 7 14.87 5.23 -5.52
C ILE A 7 14.98 6.62 -4.92
N SER A 8 14.31 7.60 -5.54
CA SER A 8 14.26 8.96 -5.02
C SER A 8 13.34 9.01 -3.80
N VAL A 9 13.86 9.54 -2.68
CA VAL A 9 13.14 9.59 -1.42
C VAL A 9 13.29 10.96 -0.78
N GLY A 10 12.18 11.64 -0.50
CA GLY A 10 12.22 12.95 0.15
C GLY A 10 13.01 12.95 1.47
N SER A 11 13.73 14.03 1.74
CA SER A 11 14.70 14.13 2.85
C SER A 11 14.17 13.73 4.23
N LYS A 12 12.91 14.06 4.55
CA LYS A 12 12.24 13.64 5.80
C LYS A 12 12.05 12.11 5.88
N LYS A 13 11.76 11.46 4.75
CA LYS A 13 11.48 10.03 4.67
C LYS A 13 12.77 9.20 4.70
N LEU A 14 13.89 9.74 4.23
CA LEU A 14 15.21 9.11 4.37
C LEU A 14 15.57 8.77 5.81
N ARG A 15 15.24 9.65 6.77
CA ARG A 15 15.50 9.40 8.21
C ARG A 15 14.73 8.18 8.73
N ILE A 16 13.53 7.92 8.19
CA ILE A 16 12.72 6.76 8.57
C ILE A 16 13.37 5.48 8.02
N ILE A 17 13.81 5.51 6.76
CA ILE A 17 14.52 4.39 6.12
C ILE A 17 15.82 4.09 6.86
N GLU A 18 16.61 5.12 7.16
CA GLU A 18 17.89 4.96 7.86
C GLU A 18 17.70 4.36 9.26
N SER A 19 16.73 4.85 10.04
CA SER A 19 16.46 4.33 11.39
C SER A 19 15.95 2.88 11.40
N HIS A 20 15.30 2.42 10.33
CA HIS A 20 14.78 1.05 10.21
C HIS A 20 15.58 0.17 9.24
N LYS A 21 16.75 0.66 8.79
CA LYS A 21 17.56 0.02 7.75
C LYS A 21 17.83 -1.44 8.05
N ASN A 22 18.37 -1.76 9.24
CA ASN A 22 18.76 -3.12 9.60
C ASN A 22 17.58 -4.10 9.56
N ILE A 23 16.38 -3.66 9.96
CA ILE A 23 15.19 -4.50 9.95
C ILE A 23 14.71 -4.72 8.51
N LEU A 24 14.71 -3.67 7.68
CA LEU A 24 14.36 -3.77 6.26
C LEU A 24 15.33 -4.70 5.51
N GLU A 25 16.64 -4.54 5.70
CA GLU A 25 17.66 -5.39 5.08
C GLU A 25 17.47 -6.87 5.47
N LYS A 26 17.27 -7.14 6.76
CA LYS A 26 17.07 -8.50 7.27
C LYS A 26 15.76 -9.12 6.74
N GLN A 27 14.67 -8.36 6.73
CA GLN A 27 13.36 -8.86 6.34
C GLN A 27 13.31 -9.23 4.85
N PHE A 28 13.93 -8.43 4.00
CA PHE A 28 13.88 -8.61 2.54
C PHE A 28 15.11 -9.33 1.96
N GLY A 29 16.18 -9.52 2.73
CA GLY A 29 17.42 -10.15 2.27
C GLY A 29 18.12 -9.33 1.19
N ILE A 30 18.27 -8.02 1.45
CA ILE A 30 18.88 -7.04 0.55
C ILE A 30 19.77 -6.07 1.32
N HIS A 31 20.62 -5.33 0.59
CA HIS A 31 21.39 -4.22 1.14
C HIS A 31 20.85 -2.87 0.70
N ILE A 32 20.78 -1.92 1.63
CA ILE A 32 20.26 -0.57 1.47
C ILE A 32 21.40 0.43 1.67
N ILE A 33 21.66 1.26 0.66
CA ILE A 33 22.64 2.35 0.74
C ILE A 33 21.88 3.67 0.68
N VAL A 34 22.04 4.50 1.71
CA VAL A 34 21.32 5.79 1.81
C VAL A 34 22.27 6.92 1.45
N ASP A 35 21.99 7.61 0.33
CA ASP A 35 22.68 8.83 -0.07
C ASP A 35 21.84 10.05 0.35
N LYS A 36 22.23 10.62 1.48
CA LYS A 36 21.56 11.80 2.07
C LYS A 36 21.74 13.07 1.23
N LYS A 37 22.85 13.18 0.48
CA LYS A 37 23.15 14.40 -0.29
C LYS A 37 22.21 14.51 -1.47
N ASN A 38 22.02 13.41 -2.18
CA ASN A 38 21.17 13.36 -3.36
C ASN A 38 19.72 12.96 -3.05
N SER A 39 19.42 12.60 -1.79
CA SER A 39 18.12 12.10 -1.38
C SER A 39 17.70 10.83 -2.13
N ILE A 40 18.67 9.92 -2.32
CA ILE A 40 18.50 8.67 -3.05
C ILE A 40 18.77 7.49 -2.12
N VAL A 41 17.96 6.44 -2.23
CA VAL A 41 18.21 5.15 -1.63
C VAL A 41 18.55 4.17 -2.74
N TYR A 42 19.68 3.48 -2.62
CA TYR A 42 20.09 2.43 -3.54
C TYR A 42 19.82 1.07 -2.93
N LEU A 43 19.13 0.21 -3.69
CA LEU A 43 18.96 -1.20 -3.35
C LEU A 43 19.98 -2.05 -4.08
N LYS A 44 20.62 -2.94 -3.32
CA LYS A 44 21.58 -3.91 -3.83
C LYS A 44 21.12 -5.31 -3.46
N ALA A 45 20.94 -6.16 -4.48
CA ALA A 45 20.68 -7.58 -4.31
C ALA A 45 21.98 -8.34 -4.03
N ASP A 46 21.91 -9.34 -3.16
CA ASP A 46 22.98 -10.30 -2.95
C ASP A 46 22.98 -11.37 -4.05
N LYS A 47 23.98 -12.28 -4.00
CA LYS A 47 24.09 -13.34 -5.00
C LYS A 47 22.85 -14.24 -5.02
N ASP A 48 22.25 -14.45 -3.85
CA ASP A 48 21.18 -15.41 -3.60
C ASP A 48 19.80 -14.73 -3.43
N THR A 49 19.72 -13.41 -3.58
CA THR A 49 18.44 -12.70 -3.48
C THR A 49 17.54 -13.07 -4.68
N LEU A 50 16.39 -13.64 -4.38
CA LEU A 50 15.39 -13.97 -5.39
C LEU A 50 14.77 -12.69 -6.00
N PRO A 51 14.50 -12.64 -7.32
CA PRO A 51 13.97 -11.43 -7.97
C PRO A 51 12.70 -10.86 -7.34
N TYR A 52 11.79 -11.71 -6.89
CA TYR A 52 10.55 -11.25 -6.24
C TYR A 52 10.81 -10.58 -4.88
N LYS A 53 11.79 -11.07 -4.09
CA LYS A 53 12.17 -10.43 -2.82
C LYS A 53 12.74 -9.04 -3.04
N PHE A 54 13.55 -8.88 -4.08
CA PHE A 54 14.07 -7.57 -4.48
C PHE A 54 12.94 -6.61 -4.87
N LEU A 55 11.92 -7.10 -5.59
CA LEU A 55 10.73 -6.32 -5.94
C LEU A 55 9.93 -5.90 -4.69
N LYS A 56 9.71 -6.81 -3.72
CA LYS A 56 9.04 -6.47 -2.45
C LYS A 56 9.86 -5.45 -1.64
N ALA A 57 11.18 -5.56 -1.63
CA ALA A 57 12.06 -4.58 -0.99
C ALA A 57 11.93 -3.18 -1.63
N LYS A 58 11.91 -3.13 -2.97
CA LYS A 58 11.65 -1.90 -3.73
C LYS A 58 10.32 -1.28 -3.32
N GLN A 59 9.25 -2.06 -3.33
CA GLN A 59 7.91 -1.62 -2.93
C GLN A 59 7.88 -1.10 -1.49
N ALA A 60 8.62 -1.71 -0.56
CA ALA A 60 8.70 -1.24 0.82
C ALA A 60 9.38 0.13 0.93
N ILE A 61 10.46 0.37 0.18
CA ILE A 61 11.10 1.69 0.14
C ILE A 61 10.19 2.75 -0.50
N GLU A 62 9.53 2.40 -1.60
CA GLU A 62 8.55 3.27 -2.27
C GLU A 62 7.38 3.61 -1.34
N ALA A 63 6.85 2.64 -0.59
CA ALA A 63 5.81 2.88 0.40
C ALA A 63 6.25 3.87 1.49
N ILE A 64 7.46 3.72 2.05
CA ILE A 64 7.99 4.66 3.04
C ILE A 64 8.18 6.06 2.43
N SER A 65 8.65 6.13 1.18
CA SER A 65 8.80 7.37 0.42
C SER A 65 7.46 8.10 0.24
N LEU A 66 6.41 7.36 -0.14
CA LEU A 66 5.05 7.87 -0.32
C LEU A 66 4.44 8.36 1.00
N GLY A 67 4.78 7.68 2.09
CA GLY A 67 4.60 8.19 3.45
C GLY A 67 4.06 7.22 4.46
N PHE A 68 4.02 5.92 4.13
CA PHE A 68 3.73 4.86 5.08
C PHE A 68 4.78 4.81 6.20
N PRO A 69 4.40 4.41 7.42
CA PRO A 69 5.36 4.09 8.45
C PRO A 69 6.09 2.78 8.09
N ALA A 70 7.31 2.61 8.61
CA ALA A 70 8.13 1.42 8.34
C ALA A 70 7.41 0.11 8.68
N LYS A 71 6.57 0.11 9.73
CA LYS A 71 5.76 -1.05 10.13
C LYS A 71 4.84 -1.54 9.00
N SER A 72 4.21 -0.64 8.25
CA SER A 72 3.31 -0.99 7.15
C SER A 72 4.11 -1.52 5.96
N ALA A 73 5.24 -0.87 5.66
CA ALA A 73 6.14 -1.30 4.58
C ALA A 73 6.73 -2.70 4.82
N LEU A 74 7.02 -3.05 6.08
CA LEU A 74 7.50 -4.39 6.44
C LEU A 74 6.47 -5.49 6.13
N LYS A 75 5.16 -5.20 6.13
CA LYS A 75 4.12 -6.18 5.77
C LYS A 75 4.27 -6.69 4.34
N LEU A 76 4.91 -5.94 3.45
CA LEU A 76 5.12 -6.32 2.06
C LEU A 76 6.06 -7.50 1.89
N SER A 77 6.73 -7.95 2.95
CA SER A 77 7.47 -9.23 2.93
C SER A 77 6.54 -10.44 2.80
N ASP A 78 5.26 -10.29 3.14
CA ASP A 78 4.24 -11.32 2.90
C ASP A 78 3.83 -11.29 1.43
N ASP A 79 3.83 -12.45 0.79
CA ASP A 79 3.47 -12.60 -0.62
C ASP A 79 2.00 -12.27 -0.89
N ASN A 80 1.13 -12.42 0.12
CA ASN A 80 -0.30 -12.11 0.02
C ASN A 80 -0.62 -10.62 0.23
N ILE A 81 0.38 -9.81 0.60
CA ILE A 81 0.22 -8.37 0.80
C ILE A 81 0.75 -7.63 -0.43
N PHE A 82 -0.09 -6.77 -0.96
CA PHE A 82 0.14 -5.98 -2.16
C PHE A 82 0.35 -4.51 -1.79
N PHE A 83 1.17 -3.84 -2.58
CA PHE A 83 1.31 -2.40 -2.58
C PHE A 83 0.88 -1.89 -3.95
N GLU A 84 -0.14 -1.03 -3.97
CA GLU A 84 -0.63 -0.41 -5.18
C GLU A 84 -0.51 1.11 -5.09
N VAL A 85 -0.13 1.73 -6.20
CA VAL A 85 0.05 3.18 -6.33
C VAL A 85 -0.90 3.71 -7.39
N MET A 86 -1.70 4.69 -7.01
CA MET A 86 -2.57 5.46 -7.88
C MET A 86 -1.91 6.78 -8.22
N ASP A 87 -1.42 6.95 -9.44
CA ASP A 87 -0.93 8.25 -9.91
C ASP A 87 -2.12 9.21 -10.17
N LEU A 88 -2.05 10.40 -9.60
CA LEU A 88 -3.06 11.45 -9.76
C LEU A 88 -2.70 12.41 -10.91
N THR A 89 -1.51 12.31 -11.52
CA THR A 89 -1.04 13.24 -12.57
C THR A 89 -1.98 13.37 -13.75
N GLU A 90 -2.67 12.28 -14.13
CA GLU A 90 -3.64 12.27 -15.23
C GLU A 90 -5.03 12.79 -14.82
N VAL A 91 -5.27 12.99 -13.53
CA VAL A 91 -6.58 13.29 -12.97
C VAL A 91 -6.78 14.78 -12.70
N TYR A 92 -5.73 15.48 -12.23
CA TYR A 92 -5.84 16.89 -11.87
C TYR A 92 -5.45 17.81 -13.02
N ARG A 93 -6.12 18.96 -13.13
CA ARG A 93 -5.82 20.00 -14.14
C ARG A 93 -4.75 20.98 -13.67
N ASP A 94 -4.80 21.36 -12.39
CA ASP A 94 -3.84 22.28 -11.77
C ASP A 94 -3.57 21.90 -10.31
N LYS A 95 -2.65 22.60 -9.66
CA LYS A 95 -2.28 22.35 -8.25
C LYS A 95 -3.45 22.56 -7.27
N ARG A 96 -4.42 23.43 -7.58
CA ARG A 96 -5.60 23.66 -6.73
C ARG A 96 -6.56 22.48 -6.83
N ASP A 97 -6.72 21.94 -8.04
CA ASP A 97 -7.52 20.74 -8.28
C ASP A 97 -6.91 19.52 -7.57
N LEU A 98 -5.59 19.34 -7.65
CA LEU A 98 -4.89 18.30 -6.90
C LEU A 98 -5.12 18.44 -5.37
N LYS A 99 -4.98 19.66 -4.83
CA LYS A 99 -5.24 19.92 -3.41
C LYS A 99 -6.69 19.58 -3.03
N ARG A 100 -7.65 19.91 -3.90
CA ARG A 100 -9.08 19.58 -3.72
C ARG A 100 -9.33 18.07 -3.76
N ILE A 101 -8.76 17.35 -4.73
CA ILE A 101 -8.88 15.88 -4.84
C ILE A 101 -8.34 15.22 -3.57
N LYS A 102 -7.12 15.59 -3.16
CA LYS A 102 -6.50 15.05 -1.92
C LYS A 102 -7.34 15.37 -0.69
N ALA A 103 -7.88 16.59 -0.58
CA ALA A 103 -8.74 16.97 0.53
C ALA A 103 -10.03 16.13 0.60
N ARG A 104 -10.58 15.69 -0.54
CA ARG A 104 -11.74 14.77 -0.57
C ARG A 104 -11.36 13.36 -0.17
N ILE A 105 -10.22 12.85 -0.64
CA ILE A 105 -9.72 11.52 -0.28
C ILE A 105 -9.44 11.44 1.22
N ILE A 106 -8.79 12.47 1.78
CA ILE A 106 -8.52 12.56 3.21
C ILE A 106 -9.83 12.77 3.99
N GLY A 107 -10.67 13.69 3.53
CA GLY A 107 -11.88 14.13 4.23
C GLY A 107 -11.56 15.01 5.44
N SER A 108 -12.61 15.54 6.09
CA SER A 108 -12.46 16.34 7.30
C SER A 108 -11.76 15.54 8.40
N GLU A 109 -10.66 16.06 8.94
CA GLU A 109 -9.85 15.39 9.97
C GLU A 109 -9.35 13.99 9.58
N GLY A 110 -9.30 13.66 8.28
CA GLY A 110 -8.90 12.32 7.83
C GLY A 110 -10.01 11.27 7.88
N LYS A 111 -11.25 11.63 8.25
CA LYS A 111 -12.35 10.68 8.49
C LYS A 111 -12.69 9.80 7.28
N VAL A 112 -12.54 10.30 6.06
CA VAL A 112 -12.86 9.52 4.85
C VAL A 112 -11.78 8.47 4.60
N LYS A 113 -10.51 8.84 4.71
CA LYS A 113 -9.39 7.90 4.61
C LYS A 113 -9.50 6.80 5.67
N VAL A 114 -9.72 7.19 6.93
CA VAL A 114 -9.88 6.25 8.06
C VAL A 114 -11.06 5.32 7.82
N LEU A 115 -12.20 5.84 7.37
CA LEU A 115 -13.36 5.01 7.02
C LEU A 115 -13.01 3.97 5.94
N ILE A 116 -12.31 4.36 4.87
CA ILE A 116 -11.90 3.40 3.83
C ILE A 116 -10.99 2.33 4.46
N GLU A 117 -9.95 2.74 5.18
CA GLU A 117 -9.01 1.85 5.87
C GLU A 117 -9.71 0.85 6.80
N GLU A 118 -10.66 1.29 7.62
CA GLU A 118 -11.41 0.43 8.54
C GLU A 118 -12.34 -0.55 7.82
N MET A 119 -13.00 -0.09 6.75
CA MET A 119 -14.00 -0.90 6.05
C MET A 119 -13.40 -1.94 5.11
N THR A 120 -12.22 -1.65 4.55
CA THR A 120 -11.50 -2.55 3.65
C THR A 120 -10.39 -3.33 4.37
N GLY A 121 -9.88 -2.86 5.50
CA GLY A 121 -8.71 -3.47 6.17
C GLY A 121 -7.37 -3.07 5.54
N THR A 122 -7.35 -2.10 4.63
CA THR A 122 -6.12 -1.58 4.02
C THR A 122 -5.47 -0.48 4.84
N GLU A 123 -4.21 -0.19 4.56
CA GLU A 123 -3.54 1.05 4.97
C GLU A 123 -3.36 1.97 3.76
N ILE A 124 -3.63 3.27 3.93
CA ILE A 124 -3.59 4.27 2.86
C ILE A 124 -2.68 5.43 3.23
N ALA A 125 -1.77 5.76 2.32
CA ALA A 125 -0.97 6.98 2.37
C ALA A 125 -1.27 7.88 1.16
N VAL A 126 -1.40 9.17 1.41
CA VAL A 126 -1.66 10.19 0.37
C VAL A 126 -0.38 10.99 0.17
N GLY A 127 0.36 10.67 -0.88
CA GLY A 127 1.64 11.29 -1.26
C GLY A 127 1.47 12.65 -1.92
N GLU A 128 2.49 13.15 -2.61
CA GLU A 128 2.42 14.47 -3.27
C GLU A 128 1.46 14.46 -4.46
N LYS A 129 1.67 13.53 -5.39
CA LYS A 129 0.92 13.36 -6.64
C LYS A 129 0.31 11.97 -6.79
N GLU A 130 0.37 11.15 -5.75
CA GLU A 130 0.00 9.74 -5.79
C GLU A 130 -0.69 9.31 -4.49
N VAL A 131 -1.44 8.21 -4.53
CA VAL A 131 -2.04 7.56 -3.36
C VAL A 131 -1.59 6.11 -3.33
N GLY A 132 -0.99 5.70 -2.22
CA GLY A 132 -0.56 4.32 -2.01
C GLY A 132 -1.55 3.57 -1.15
N ILE A 133 -1.72 2.28 -1.43
CA ILE A 133 -2.61 1.35 -0.72
C ILE A 133 -1.83 0.07 -0.41
N ILE A 134 -1.86 -0.37 0.85
CA ILE A 134 -1.29 -1.66 1.29
C ILE A 134 -2.41 -2.54 1.85
N GLY A 135 -2.48 -3.80 1.41
CA GLY A 135 -3.45 -4.79 1.90
C GLY A 135 -3.42 -6.07 1.06
N ASP A 136 -4.34 -7.00 1.33
CA ASP A 136 -4.53 -8.14 0.42
C ASP A 136 -5.18 -7.71 -0.90
N TYR A 137 -5.18 -8.59 -1.90
CA TYR A 137 -5.69 -8.30 -3.24
C TYR A 137 -7.14 -7.75 -3.26
N GLU A 138 -8.07 -8.39 -2.56
CA GLU A 138 -9.48 -7.98 -2.57
C GLU A 138 -9.68 -6.68 -1.76
N GLN A 139 -8.93 -6.51 -0.66
CA GLN A 139 -8.93 -5.30 0.14
C GLN A 139 -8.43 -4.10 -0.66
N VAL A 140 -7.28 -4.24 -1.33
CA VAL A 140 -6.66 -3.20 -2.17
C VAL A 140 -7.59 -2.81 -3.31
N LYS A 141 -8.17 -3.79 -4.01
CA LYS A 141 -9.15 -3.56 -5.09
C LYS A 141 -10.34 -2.73 -4.62
N THR A 142 -10.92 -3.09 -3.47
CA THR A 142 -12.08 -2.37 -2.90
C THR A 142 -11.72 -0.94 -2.50
N ALA A 143 -10.56 -0.76 -1.85
CA ALA A 143 -10.08 0.56 -1.45
C ALA A 143 -9.78 1.45 -2.66
N ARG A 144 -9.15 0.90 -3.70
CA ARG A 144 -8.88 1.58 -4.96
C ARG A 144 -10.18 2.09 -5.59
N GLU A 145 -11.19 1.24 -5.71
CA GLU A 145 -12.48 1.63 -6.29
C GLU A 145 -13.15 2.74 -5.50
N ALA A 146 -13.12 2.68 -4.16
CA ALA A 146 -13.62 3.75 -3.31
C ALA A 146 -12.89 5.09 -3.54
N ILE A 147 -11.56 5.06 -3.69
CA ILE A 147 -10.76 6.26 -3.98
C ILE A 147 -11.06 6.79 -5.40
N GLU A 148 -11.19 5.91 -6.40
CA GLU A 148 -11.59 6.29 -7.76
C GLU A 148 -12.97 6.95 -7.79
N MET A 149 -13.94 6.46 -7.01
CA MET A 149 -15.25 7.09 -6.87
C MET A 149 -15.13 8.53 -6.34
N ILE A 150 -14.30 8.75 -5.32
CA ILE A 150 -14.05 10.09 -4.75
C ILE A 150 -13.43 11.01 -5.79
N ILE A 151 -12.41 10.51 -6.51
CA ILE A 151 -11.71 11.21 -7.59
C ILE A 151 -12.69 11.63 -8.69
N ARG A 152 -13.60 10.73 -9.11
CA ARG A 152 -14.65 10.99 -10.10
C ARG A 152 -15.79 11.88 -9.57
N GLY A 153 -15.65 12.45 -8.37
CA GLY A 153 -16.58 13.42 -7.83
C GLY A 153 -17.79 12.83 -7.10
N ARG A 154 -17.87 11.51 -6.90
CA ARG A 154 -18.96 10.88 -6.11
C ARG A 154 -18.95 11.42 -4.67
N SER A 155 -20.14 11.50 -4.08
CA SER A 155 -20.29 11.97 -2.70
C SER A 155 -19.72 10.96 -1.70
N HIS A 156 -19.20 11.42 -0.56
CA HIS A 156 -18.71 10.54 0.50
C HIS A 156 -19.81 9.58 1.01
N ARG A 157 -21.09 10.01 0.99
CA ARG A 157 -22.23 9.14 1.29
C ARG A 157 -22.33 7.97 0.32
N SER A 158 -22.18 8.23 -0.99
CA SER A 158 -22.20 7.18 -2.00
C SER A 158 -21.05 6.18 -1.81
N VAL A 159 -19.86 6.69 -1.47
CA VAL A 159 -18.67 5.86 -1.21
C VAL A 159 -18.86 5.01 0.05
N ASN A 160 -19.39 5.57 1.13
CA ASN A 160 -19.72 4.83 2.34
C ASN A 160 -20.73 3.69 2.05
N ASN A 161 -21.78 3.97 1.28
CA ASN A 161 -22.74 2.94 0.90
C ASN A 161 -22.10 1.81 0.09
N PHE A 162 -21.23 2.14 -0.86
CA PHE A 162 -20.43 1.16 -1.61
C PHE A 162 -19.59 0.30 -0.67
N LEU A 163 -18.80 0.91 0.22
CA LEU A 163 -17.97 0.20 1.20
C LEU A 163 -18.79 -0.72 2.11
N ARG A 164 -19.99 -0.30 2.53
CA ARG A 164 -20.88 -1.15 3.37
C ARG A 164 -21.32 -2.40 2.65
N ILE A 165 -21.61 -2.30 1.35
CA ILE A 165 -22.01 -3.43 0.51
C ILE A 165 -20.81 -4.36 0.31
N GLU A 166 -19.66 -3.82 -0.10
CA GLU A 166 -18.47 -4.62 -0.38
C GLU A 166 -17.88 -5.27 0.88
N SER A 167 -17.83 -4.56 2.01
CA SER A 167 -17.36 -5.13 3.29
C SER A 167 -18.22 -6.33 3.73
N ARG A 168 -19.53 -6.30 3.48
CA ARG A 168 -20.42 -7.46 3.72
C ARG A 168 -20.10 -8.62 2.79
N LYS A 169 -19.86 -8.34 1.51
CA LYS A 169 -19.49 -9.37 0.52
C LYS A 169 -18.15 -10.02 0.85
N LEU A 170 -17.15 -9.25 1.27
CA LEU A 170 -15.84 -9.77 1.67
C LEU A 170 -15.95 -10.68 2.90
N LYS A 171 -16.70 -10.26 3.92
CA LYS A 171 -16.96 -11.08 5.11
C LYS A 171 -17.68 -12.38 4.77
N LYS A 172 -18.72 -12.31 3.92
CA LYS A 172 -19.48 -13.48 3.47
C LYS A 172 -18.59 -14.48 2.71
N ARG A 173 -17.83 -14.00 1.71
CA ARG A 173 -16.92 -14.86 0.94
C ARG A 173 -15.86 -15.52 1.81
N ARG A 174 -15.33 -14.78 2.80
CA ARG A 174 -14.40 -15.36 3.77
C ARG A 174 -15.07 -16.47 4.57
N LEU A 175 -16.29 -16.27 5.09
CA LEU A 175 -17.01 -17.31 5.84
C LEU A 175 -17.22 -18.58 4.99
N GLU A 176 -17.70 -18.43 3.76
CA GLU A 176 -17.94 -19.55 2.82
C GLU A 176 -16.66 -20.35 2.52
N LEU A 177 -15.51 -19.68 2.40
CA LEU A 177 -14.22 -20.36 2.19
C LEU A 177 -13.81 -21.17 3.42
N TRP A 178 -14.07 -20.66 4.63
CA TRP A 178 -13.75 -21.36 5.87
C TRP A 178 -14.61 -22.60 6.05
N GLU A 179 -15.91 -22.51 5.76
CA GLU A 179 -16.85 -23.65 5.80
C GLU A 179 -16.44 -24.75 4.80
N LYS A 180 -16.13 -24.38 3.55
CA LYS A 180 -15.63 -25.33 2.54
C LYS A 180 -14.34 -26.02 2.97
N THR A 181 -13.43 -25.25 3.56
CA THR A 181 -12.14 -25.78 4.01
C THR A 181 -12.33 -26.82 5.11
N GLN A 182 -13.21 -26.57 6.10
CA GLN A 182 -13.53 -27.54 7.16
C GLN A 182 -14.16 -28.82 6.59
N SER A 183 -15.13 -28.70 5.68
CA SER A 183 -15.76 -29.87 5.02
C SER A 183 -14.72 -30.78 4.35
N ILE A 184 -13.76 -30.21 3.63
CA ILE A 184 -12.68 -30.97 2.98
C ILE A 184 -11.79 -31.69 4.01
N PHE A 185 -11.52 -31.06 5.16
CA PHE A 185 -10.72 -31.68 6.21
C PHE A 185 -11.46 -32.82 6.92
N ASP A 186 -12.77 -32.68 7.12
CA ASP A 186 -13.61 -33.70 7.76
C ASP A 186 -13.82 -34.92 6.85
N GLU A 187 -13.99 -34.71 5.53
CA GLU A 187 -14.09 -35.79 4.52
C GLU A 187 -12.79 -36.60 4.40
N ARG A 188 -11.61 -36.00 4.63
CA ARG A 188 -10.31 -36.69 4.55
C ARG A 188 -9.93 -37.47 5.81
N ARG A 189 -10.67 -37.27 6.91
CA ARG A 189 -10.48 -37.98 8.18
C ARG A 189 -11.46 -39.13 8.38
N SER A 190 -12.39 -39.31 7.45
CA SER A 190 -13.34 -40.42 7.38
C SER A 190 -12.86 -41.46 6.36
#